data_AF-A0A816C677-F1
#
_entry.id   AF-A0A816C677-F1
#
_cell.length_a   1.000
_cell.length_b   1.000
_cell.length_c   1.000
_cell.angle_alpha   90.00
_cell.angle_beta   90.00
_cell.angle_gamma   90.00
#
_symmetry.space_group_name_H-M   'P 1'
#
loop_
_entity.id
_entity.type
_entity.pdbx_description
1 polymer ?
#
loop_
_entity_poly.entity_id
_entity_poly.type
_entity_poly.pdbx_seq_one_letter_code
_entity_poly.pdbx_strand_id
1 'polypeptide(L)' 'GDLDNGVDHLAKAVAVCSQPQSLLSLFQQTLPPELFQEIIMRLPRVAQSVMGASSSALGGSTILTEPDLE' A
#
# COMPACT_ATOMS: atom_id res chain seq x y z
N GLY A 1 15.46 7.71 -16.70
CA GLY A 1 14.89 6.56 -16.00
C GLY A 1 14.71 6.97 -14.56
N ASP A 2 13.48 6.94 -14.06
CA ASP A 2 13.12 7.44 -12.74
C ASP A 2 13.29 6.35 -11.69
N LEU A 3 14.37 6.48 -10.91
CA LEU A 3 14.67 5.58 -9.80
C LEU A 3 13.53 5.58 -8.77
N ASP A 4 12.99 6.76 -8.47
CA ASP A 4 11.93 6.97 -7.48
C ASP A 4 10.64 6.22 -7.84
N ASN A 5 10.23 6.31 -9.11
CA ASN A 5 9.11 5.54 -9.63
C ASN A 5 9.39 4.02 -9.61
N GLY A 6 10.63 3.60 -9.90
CA GLY A 6 11.02 2.19 -9.83
C GLY A 6 10.89 1.61 -8.42
N VAL A 7 11.39 2.33 -7.41
CA VAL A 7 11.29 1.96 -5.99
C VAL A 7 9.81 1.82 -5.57
N ASP A 8 8.94 2.75 -5.99
CA ASP A 8 7.51 2.69 -5.69
C ASP A 8 6.82 1.46 -6.32
N HIS A 9 7.12 1.13 -7.58
CA HIS A 9 6.59 -0.07 -8.24
C HIS A 9 7.07 -1.36 -7.59
N LEU A 10 8.36 -1.43 -7.20
CA LEU A 10 8.93 -2.58 -6.50
C LEU A 10 8.23 -2.78 -5.14
N ALA A 11 8.01 -1.71 -4.39
CA ALA A 11 7.29 -1.77 -3.12
C ALA A 11 5.84 -2.25 -3.31
N LYS A 12 5.14 -1.80 -4.36
CA LYS A 12 3.79 -2.28 -4.72
C LYS A 12 3.78 -3.77 -5.04
N ALA A 13 4.75 -4.24 -5.82
CA ALA A 13 4.89 -5.65 -6.16
C ALA A 13 5.14 -6.52 -4.93
N VAL A 14 5.99 -6.07 -4.00
CA VAL A 14 6.23 -6.77 -2.73
C VAL A 14 4.97 -6.78 -1.86
N ALA A 15 4.21 -5.68 -1.81
CA ALA A 15 3.01 -5.55 -0.98
C ALA A 15 1.89 -6.54 -1.38
N VAL A 16 1.83 -6.96 -2.65
CA VAL A 16 0.81 -7.91 -3.15
C VAL A 16 1.28 -9.37 -3.17
N CYS A 17 2.54 -9.63 -2.84
CA CYS A 17 3.10 -10.98 -2.85
C CYS A 17 2.67 -11.77 -1.60
N SER A 18 2.25 -13.02 -1.78
CA SER A 18 1.95 -13.94 -0.65
C SER A 18 3.20 -14.35 0.15
N GLN A 19 4.39 -14.23 -0.45
CA GLN A 19 5.66 -14.57 0.19
C GLN A 19 6.71 -13.47 -0.05
N PRO A 20 6.68 -12.37 0.72
CA PRO A 20 7.59 -11.24 0.51
C PRO A 20 9.05 -11.61 0.76
N GLN A 21 9.34 -12.59 1.63
CA GLN A 21 10.71 -12.98 2.01
C GLN A 21 11.55 -13.51 0.82
N SER A 22 11.00 -14.39 -0.03
CA SER A 22 11.72 -14.90 -1.19
C SER A 22 12.04 -13.78 -2.20
N LEU A 23 11.10 -12.87 -2.40
CA LEU A 23 11.27 -11.74 -3.32
C LEU A 23 12.28 -10.72 -2.75
N LEU A 24 12.21 -10.45 -1.44
CA LEU A 24 13.15 -9.59 -0.71
C LEU A 24 14.58 -10.13 -0.80
N SER A 25 14.78 -11.44 -0.62
CA SER A 25 16.10 -12.07 -0.77
C SER A 25 16.67 -11.89 -2.17
N LEU A 26 15.83 -12.00 -3.21
CA LEU A 26 16.27 -11.78 -4.60
C LEU A 26 16.65 -10.31 -4.81
N PHE A 27 15.84 -9.37 -4.36
CA PHE A 27 16.15 -7.93 -4.45
C PHE A 27 17.43 -7.58 -3.69
N GLN A 28 17.71 -8.21 -2.57
CA GLN A 28 18.96 -7.97 -1.85
C GLN A 28 20.20 -8.49 -2.60
N GLN A 29 20.04 -9.48 -3.50
CA GLN A 29 21.12 -9.98 -4.35
C GLN A 29 21.30 -9.16 -5.64
N THR A 30 20.27 -8.45 -6.10
CA THR A 30 20.29 -7.71 -7.37
C THR A 30 20.40 -6.20 -7.19
N LEU A 31 20.03 -5.67 -6.02
CA LEU A 31 20.03 -4.24 -5.73
C LEU A 31 21.10 -3.88 -4.69
N PRO A 32 21.69 -2.66 -4.80
CA PRO A 32 22.50 -2.09 -3.75
C PRO A 32 21.71 -1.94 -2.44
N PRO A 33 22.39 -2.03 -1.28
CA PRO A 33 21.75 -1.93 0.02
C PRO A 33 21.02 -0.59 0.24
N GLU A 34 21.51 0.50 -0.34
CA GLU A 34 20.91 1.83 -0.22
C GLU A 34 19.52 1.89 -0.88
N LEU A 35 19.36 1.28 -2.06
CA LEU A 35 18.08 1.21 -2.75
C LEU A 35 17.09 0.29 -2.05
N PHE A 36 17.57 -0.85 -1.55
CA PHE A 36 16.74 -1.80 -0.82
C PHE A 36 16.14 -1.16 0.43
N GLN A 37 16.94 -0.42 1.20
CA GLN A 37 16.48 0.22 2.43
C GLN A 37 15.38 1.26 2.17
N GLU A 38 15.47 1.98 1.05
CA GLU A 38 14.42 2.89 0.59
C GLU A 38 13.11 2.12 0.30
N ILE A 39 13.17 1.04 -0.48
CA ILE A 39 11.99 0.19 -0.76
C ILE A 39 11.29 -0.27 0.53
N ILE A 40 12.06 -0.69 1.54
CA ILE A 40 11.51 -1.11 2.84
C ILE A 40 10.82 0.04 3.57
N MET A 41 11.39 1.24 3.55
CA MET A 41 10.78 2.42 4.16
C MET A 41 9.49 2.85 3.44
N ARG A 42 9.40 2.67 2.13
CA ARG A 42 8.17 2.99 1.35
C ARG A 42 7.10 1.92 1.44
N LEU A 43 7.48 0.67 1.63
CA LEU A 43 6.57 -0.48 1.72
C LEU A 43 5.34 -0.23 2.62
N PRO A 44 5.45 0.24 3.88
CA PRO A 44 4.28 0.47 4.73
C PRO A 44 3.34 1.53 4.16
N ARG A 45 3.86 2.61 3.56
CA ARG A 45 3.04 3.65 2.91
C ARG A 45 2.29 3.08 1.71
N VAL A 46 2.99 2.32 0.88
CA VAL A 46 2.44 1.70 -0.32
C VAL A 46 1.42 0.60 0.02
N ALA A 47 1.72 -0.24 1.01
CA ALA A 47 0.84 -1.27 1.50
C ALA A 47 -0.46 -0.68 2.04
N GLN A 48 -0.39 0.45 2.75
CA GLN A 48 -1.57 1.20 3.18
C GLN A 48 -2.35 1.79 2.00
N SER A 49 -1.71 2.28 0.95
CA SER A 49 -2.44 2.74 -0.25
C SER A 49 -3.11 1.58 -1.00
N VAL A 50 -2.45 0.43 -1.09
CA VAL A 50 -2.97 -0.77 -1.76
C VAL A 50 -4.12 -1.41 -0.97
N MET A 51 -4.02 -1.50 0.36
CA MET A 51 -5.09 -2.07 1.21
C MET A 51 -6.18 -1.04 1.57
N GLY A 52 -5.79 0.21 1.82
CA GLY A 52 -6.65 1.31 2.28
C GLY A 52 -7.55 1.90 1.20
N ALA A 53 -7.36 1.54 -0.08
CA ALA A 53 -8.35 1.79 -1.13
C ALA A 53 -9.72 1.13 -0.84
N SER A 54 -9.81 0.27 0.18
CA SER A 54 -11.04 -0.40 0.61
C SER A 54 -11.82 0.34 1.71
N SER A 55 -11.40 1.54 2.11
CA SER A 55 -12.00 2.26 3.26
C SER A 55 -12.41 3.68 2.90
N SER A 56 -13.38 3.81 2.00
CA SER A 56 -14.08 5.07 1.77
C SER A 56 -15.57 4.80 1.60
N ALA A 57 -16.28 4.68 2.73
CA ALA A 57 -17.68 5.09 2.96
C ALA A 57 -18.24 4.47 4.26
N LEU A 58 -17.61 4.73 5.41
CA LEU A 58 -18.22 4.52 6.72
C LEU A 58 -17.94 5.77 7.56
N GLY A 59 -18.80 6.79 7.44
CA GLY A 59 -18.76 7.95 8.32
C GLY A 59 -19.46 9.19 7.78
N GLY A 60 -20.72 9.39 8.17
CA GLY A 60 -21.28 10.74 8.30
C GLY A 60 -22.58 11.02 7.56
N SER A 61 -23.71 10.50 8.05
CA SER A 61 -25.01 11.18 7.95
C SER A 61 -25.94 10.71 9.08
N THR A 62 -25.74 11.28 10.26
CA THR A 62 -26.84 11.56 11.17
C THR A 62 -27.69 12.67 10.55
N ILE A 63 -29.02 12.50 10.45
CA ILE A 63 -30.12 13.50 10.25
C ILE A 63 -31.14 12.95 9.22
N LEU A 64 -32.46 12.87 9.42
CA LEU A 64 -33.40 13.12 10.53
C LEU A 64 -34.72 12.37 10.17
N THR A 65 -35.42 11.90 11.21
CA THR A 65 -36.89 11.80 11.30
C THR A 65 -37.61 10.87 10.32
N GLU A 66 -38.16 9.78 10.86
CA GLU A 66 -39.43 9.21 10.39
C GLU A 66 -40.57 10.12 10.88
N PRO A 67 -41.33 10.81 10.01
CA PRO A 67 -42.69 11.20 10.34
C PRO A 67 -43.63 10.08 9.88
N ASP A 68 -44.22 9.42 10.87
CA ASP A 68 -45.46 8.66 10.75
C ASP A 68 -46.53 9.52 10.05
N LEU A 69 -47.09 9.05 8.93
CA LEU A 69 -48.38 9.53 8.43
C LEU A 69 -49.10 8.48 7.56
N GLU A 70 -50.09 7.84 8.20
CA GLU A 70 -51.32 7.16 7.70
C GLU A 70 -51.27 6.12 6.57
#